data_AF-T1B129-F1
#
_entry.id   AF-T1B129-F1
#
_cell.length_a   1.000
_cell.length_b   1.000
_cell.length_c   1.000
_cell.angle_alpha   90.00
_cell.angle_beta   90.00
_cell.angle_gamma   90.00
#
_symmetry.space_group_name_H-M   'P 1'
#
loop_
_entity.id
_entity.type
_entity.pdbx_description
1 polymer ?
#
loop_
_entity_poly.entity_id
_entity_poly.type
_entity_poly.pdbx_seq_one_letter_code
_entity_poly.pdbx_strand_id
1 'polypeptide(L)'
;MRPEALYRLQLILLAAVIGYLLWLLAPVLTPFALAALLAYIADPLADRLQRHMSRTLAVTLVFAVFSLALLALLALLVPLLEYQFTRAVAALPAALVWFRDSAAPWLQQHLHLAPKTFDPQHVISLLQQHWQQAGGIAATLLGPVTRSGLVLLEWATDLVLVPVVFFYLLRDWDTLVARMHELLPRTLEPTLTRLARESEAVLGAFFKASCW
;
A
#
# COMPACT_ATOMS: atom_id res chain seq x y z
N MET A 1 -44.96 -8.18 -16.88
CA MET A 1 -43.53 -8.24 -16.50
C MET A 1 -43.31 -7.29 -15.34
N ARG A 2 -42.78 -7.76 -14.20
CA ARG A 2 -42.82 -7.04 -12.92
C ARG A 2 -41.78 -5.90 -12.89
N PRO A 3 -42.16 -4.64 -12.63
CA PRO A 3 -41.27 -3.47 -12.66
C PRO A 3 -40.06 -3.59 -11.71
N GLU A 4 -40.21 -4.35 -10.63
CA GLU A 4 -39.14 -4.70 -9.67
C GLU A 4 -37.93 -5.38 -10.31
N ALA A 5 -38.13 -6.19 -11.35
CA ALA A 5 -37.03 -6.90 -12.02
C ALA A 5 -36.19 -5.96 -12.89
N LEU A 6 -36.82 -4.95 -13.50
CA LEU A 6 -36.13 -3.94 -14.30
C LEU A 6 -35.30 -3.01 -13.42
N TYR A 7 -35.83 -2.61 -12.26
CA TYR A 7 -35.10 -1.77 -11.30
C TYR A 7 -33.86 -2.48 -10.73
N ARG A 8 -34.00 -3.77 -10.36
CA ARG A 8 -32.87 -4.58 -9.90
C ARG A 8 -31.81 -4.76 -10.99
N LEU A 9 -32.23 -5.00 -12.24
CA LEU A 9 -31.29 -5.14 -13.36
C LEU A 9 -30.56 -3.82 -13.65
N GLN A 10 -31.26 -2.69 -13.58
CA GLN A 10 -30.65 -1.36 -13.71
C GLN A 10 -29.63 -1.08 -12.60
N LEU A 11 -29.93 -1.45 -11.35
CA LEU A 11 -28.98 -1.32 -10.24
C LEU A 11 -27.74 -2.20 -10.42
N ILE A 12 -27.91 -3.44 -10.87
CA ILE A 12 -26.79 -4.35 -11.12
C ILE A 12 -25.93 -3.83 -12.27
N LEU A 13 -26.55 -3.35 -13.36
CA LEU A 13 -25.84 -2.75 -14.49
C LEU A 13 -25.06 -1.50 -14.05
N LEU A 14 -25.70 -0.62 -13.28
CA LEU A 14 -25.07 0.59 -12.73
C LEU A 14 -23.87 0.22 -11.84
N ALA A 15 -24.04 -0.75 -10.93
CA ALA A 15 -22.96 -1.23 -10.07
C ALA A 15 -21.81 -1.85 -10.88
N ALA A 16 -22.11 -2.60 -11.95
CA ALA A 16 -21.09 -3.16 -12.84
C ALA A 16 -20.32 -2.08 -13.60
N VAL A 17 -21.00 -1.05 -14.10
CA VAL A 17 -20.37 0.10 -14.77
C VAL A 17 -19.50 0.87 -13.80
N ILE A 18 -19.97 1.15 -12.59
CA ILE A 18 -19.19 1.80 -11.53
C ILE A 18 -17.97 0.95 -11.17
N GLY A 19 -18.15 -0.36 -10.96
CA GLY A 19 -17.07 -1.28 -10.63
C GLY A 19 -16.01 -1.35 -11.73
N TYR A 20 -16.42 -1.39 -12.99
CA TYR A 20 -15.51 -1.34 -14.13
C TYR A 20 -14.76 0.01 -14.21
N LEU A 21 -15.44 1.12 -13.99
CA LEU A 21 -14.82 2.45 -13.98
C LEU A 21 -13.82 2.59 -12.82
N LEU A 22 -14.16 2.09 -11.63
CA LEU A 22 -13.27 2.06 -10.47
C LEU A 22 -12.05 1.18 -10.73
N TRP A 23 -12.21 0.04 -11.40
CA TRP A 23 -11.07 -0.80 -11.79
C TRP A 23 -10.14 -0.09 -12.77
N LEU A 24 -10.71 0.63 -13.75
CA LEU A 24 -9.93 1.41 -14.72
C LEU A 24 -9.20 2.60 -14.07
N LEU A 25 -9.84 3.29 -13.12
CA LEU A 25 -9.26 4.42 -12.40
C LEU A 25 -8.46 4.02 -11.15
N ALA A 26 -8.43 2.75 -10.77
CA ALA A 26 -7.79 2.28 -9.54
C ALA A 26 -6.34 2.78 -9.38
N PRO A 27 -5.47 2.76 -10.42
CA PRO A 27 -4.11 3.30 -10.29
C PRO A 27 -4.08 4.77 -9.91
N VAL A 28 -4.94 5.58 -10.55
CA VAL A 28 -5.06 7.02 -10.28
C VAL A 28 -5.70 7.28 -8.92
N LEU A 29 -6.65 6.44 -8.48
CA LEU A 29 -7.32 6.55 -7.17
C LEU A 29 -6.43 6.14 -6.00
N THR A 30 -5.44 5.26 -6.22
CA THR A 30 -4.55 4.73 -5.18
C THR A 30 -3.86 5.83 -4.37
N PRO A 31 -3.20 6.85 -4.96
CA PRO A 31 -2.59 7.94 -4.20
C PRO A 31 -3.61 8.78 -3.43
N PHE A 32 -4.83 8.96 -3.95
CA PHE A 32 -5.91 9.66 -3.24
C PHE A 32 -6.41 8.85 -2.04
N ALA A 33 -6.56 7.54 -2.18
CA ALA A 33 -6.97 6.66 -1.10
C ALA A 33 -5.91 6.63 0.01
N LEU A 34 -4.63 6.57 -0.34
CA LEU A 34 -3.50 6.68 0.59
C LEU A 34 -3.51 8.03 1.33
N ALA A 35 -3.65 9.13 0.60
CA ALA A 35 -3.74 10.47 1.19
C ALA A 35 -4.96 10.62 2.12
N ALA A 36 -6.11 10.05 1.74
CA ALA A 36 -7.32 10.05 2.57
C ALA A 36 -7.16 9.22 3.83
N LEU A 37 -6.51 8.05 3.75
CA LEU A 37 -6.20 7.24 4.91
C LEU A 37 -5.27 7.98 5.88
N LEU A 38 -4.23 8.62 5.36
CA LEU A 38 -3.34 9.46 6.17
C LEU A 38 -4.09 10.64 6.79
N ALA A 39 -4.95 11.32 6.02
CA ALA A 39 -5.77 12.43 6.50
C ALA A 39 -6.67 11.98 7.65
N TYR A 40 -7.37 10.86 7.50
CA TYR A 40 -8.21 10.28 8.54
C TYR A 40 -7.45 9.99 9.85
N ILE A 41 -6.22 9.48 9.75
CA ILE A 41 -5.38 9.22 10.93
C ILE A 41 -4.89 10.52 11.58
N ALA A 42 -4.58 11.54 10.77
CA ALA A 42 -4.05 12.83 11.23
C ALA A 42 -5.14 13.80 11.73
N ASP A 43 -6.38 13.64 11.28
CA ASP A 43 -7.54 14.47 11.61
C ASP A 43 -7.79 14.63 13.12
N PRO A 44 -7.84 13.56 13.95
CA PRO A 44 -8.04 13.73 15.40
C PRO A 44 -6.90 14.50 16.09
N LEU A 45 -5.70 14.49 15.52
CA LEU A 45 -4.57 15.29 16.02
C LEU A 45 -4.74 16.76 15.63
N ALA A 46 -5.21 17.04 14.41
CA ALA A 46 -5.54 18.39 13.97
C ALA A 46 -6.66 19.00 14.83
N ASP A 47 -7.74 18.27 15.07
CA ASP A 47 -8.89 18.72 15.89
C ASP A 47 -8.50 19.07 17.33
N ARG A 48 -7.60 18.28 17.94
CA ARG A 48 -7.08 18.59 19.28
C ARG A 48 -6.33 19.92 19.30
N LEU A 49 -5.61 20.21 18.21
CA LEU A 49 -4.80 21.41 18.09
C LEU A 49 -5.65 22.64 17.72
N GLN A 50 -6.73 22.46 16.95
CA GLN A 50 -7.71 23.51 16.64
C GLN A 50 -8.33 24.16 17.88
N ARG A 51 -8.34 23.47 19.03
CA ARG A 51 -8.81 24.03 20.31
C ARG A 51 -7.94 25.19 20.82
N HIS A 52 -6.69 25.29 20.37
CA HIS A 52 -5.71 26.26 20.86
C HIS A 52 -5.21 27.22 19.77
N MET A 53 -5.52 26.97 18.49
CA MET A 53 -5.07 27.79 17.36
C MET A 53 -6.05 27.73 16.18
N SER A 54 -5.91 28.63 15.21
CA SER A 54 -6.78 28.64 14.02
C SER A 54 -6.65 27.36 13.20
N ARG A 55 -7.75 26.94 12.54
CA ARG A 55 -7.81 25.69 11.75
C ARG A 55 -6.66 25.54 10.77
N THR A 56 -6.34 26.60 10.03
CA THR A 56 -5.23 26.59 9.06
C THR A 56 -3.87 26.35 9.72
N LEU A 57 -3.61 26.95 10.89
CA LEU A 57 -2.35 26.74 11.62
C LEU A 57 -2.26 25.34 12.20
N ALA A 58 -3.36 24.83 12.77
CA ALA A 58 -3.43 23.48 13.31
C ALA A 58 -3.11 22.44 12.22
N VAL A 59 -3.77 22.55 11.07
CA VAL A 59 -3.58 21.64 9.94
C VAL A 59 -2.17 21.74 9.37
N THR A 60 -1.65 22.95 9.19
CA THR A 60 -0.29 23.16 8.66
C THR A 60 0.76 22.56 9.59
N LEU A 61 0.60 22.71 10.91
CA LEU A 61 1.53 22.14 11.88
C LEU A 61 1.48 20.62 11.87
N VAL A 62 0.28 20.02 11.89
CA VAL A 62 0.12 18.56 11.84
C VAL A 62 0.69 18.00 10.54
N PHE A 63 0.41 18.64 9.41
CA PHE A 63 0.98 18.27 8.12
C PHE A 63 2.51 18.33 8.13
N ALA A 64 3.10 19.40 8.69
CA ALA A 64 4.55 19.53 8.78
C ALA A 64 5.18 18.44 9.65
N VAL A 65 4.58 18.14 10.81
CA VAL A 65 5.04 17.07 11.70
C VAL A 65 4.93 15.70 11.05
N PHE A 66 3.80 15.38 10.40
CA PHE A 66 3.62 14.12 9.66
C PHE A 66 4.61 14.00 8.50
N SER A 67 4.80 15.08 7.73
CA SER A 67 5.74 15.09 6.62
C SER A 67 7.17 14.89 7.09
N LEU A 68 7.58 15.58 8.16
CA LEU A 68 8.90 15.37 8.78
C LEU A 68 9.07 13.96 9.33
N ALA A 69 8.05 13.42 10.00
CA ALA A 69 8.08 12.05 10.51
C ALA A 69 8.19 11.03 9.37
N LEU A 70 7.47 11.22 8.27
CA LEU A 70 7.53 10.37 7.08
C LEU A 70 8.92 10.45 6.42
N LEU A 71 9.46 11.66 6.24
CA LEU A 71 10.80 11.85 5.69
C LEU A 71 11.87 11.22 6.58
N ALA A 72 11.77 11.39 7.91
CA ALA A 72 12.68 10.76 8.86
C ALA A 72 12.57 9.23 8.82
N LEU A 73 11.33 8.70 8.76
CA LEU A 73 11.08 7.27 8.62
C LEU A 73 11.71 6.73 7.33
N LEU A 74 11.51 7.38 6.18
CA LEU A 74 12.13 6.99 4.91
C LEU A 74 13.65 7.09 4.98
N ALA A 75 14.20 8.15 5.57
CA ALA A 75 15.64 8.34 5.74
C ALA A 75 16.29 7.24 6.60
N LEU A 76 15.56 6.66 7.55
CA LEU A 76 16.02 5.53 8.37
C LEU A 76 15.75 4.17 7.71
N LEU A 77 14.58 4.02 7.08
CA LEU A 77 14.12 2.76 6.51
C LEU A 77 14.88 2.40 5.24
N VAL A 78 15.17 3.38 4.37
CA VAL A 78 15.92 3.17 3.12
C VAL A 78 17.30 2.54 3.37
N PRO A 79 18.19 3.12 4.21
CA PRO A 79 19.51 2.51 4.46
C PRO A 79 19.41 1.19 5.21
N LEU A 80 18.41 1.02 6.09
CA LEU A 80 18.18 -0.25 6.76
C LEU A 80 17.80 -1.34 5.75
N LEU A 81 16.88 -1.05 4.83
CA LEU A 81 16.51 -1.96 3.76
C LEU A 81 17.71 -2.25 2.86
N GLU A 82 18.46 -1.24 2.45
CA GLU A 82 19.69 -1.40 1.66
C GLU A 82 20.66 -2.37 2.34
N TYR A 83 20.91 -2.19 3.64
CA TYR A 83 21.77 -3.07 4.42
C TYR A 83 21.25 -4.51 4.45
N GLN A 84 19.96 -4.69 4.72
CA GLN A 84 19.32 -6.00 4.81
C GLN A 84 19.34 -6.72 3.46
N PHE A 85 19.04 -6.01 2.37
CA PHE A 85 19.11 -6.56 1.01
C PHE A 85 20.56 -6.90 0.63
N THR A 86 21.52 -6.02 0.91
CA THR A 86 22.93 -6.26 0.60
C THR A 86 23.47 -7.48 1.34
N ARG A 87 23.10 -7.66 2.62
CA ARG A 87 23.43 -8.87 3.38
C ARG A 87 22.77 -10.13 2.82
N ALA A 88 21.48 -10.06 2.47
CA ALA A 88 20.77 -11.19 1.87
C ALA A 88 21.41 -11.62 0.55
N VAL A 89 21.77 -10.65 -0.29
CA VAL A 89 22.50 -10.86 -1.54
C VAL A 89 23.90 -11.44 -1.29
N ALA A 90 24.64 -10.88 -0.33
CA ALA A 90 25.97 -11.39 0.03
C ALA A 90 25.93 -12.80 0.62
N ALA A 91 24.79 -13.23 1.17
CA ALA A 91 24.58 -14.59 1.65
C ALA A 91 24.19 -15.58 0.53
N LEU A 92 23.78 -15.11 -0.66
CA LEU A 92 23.41 -15.99 -1.79
C LEU A 92 24.52 -16.99 -2.18
N PRO A 93 25.81 -16.62 -2.31
CA PRO A 93 26.85 -17.57 -2.65
C PRO A 93 26.98 -18.68 -1.60
N ALA A 94 26.92 -18.34 -0.31
CA ALA A 94 26.96 -19.30 0.78
C ALA A 94 25.72 -20.22 0.76
N ALA A 95 24.55 -19.67 0.44
CA ALA A 95 23.33 -20.45 0.26
C ALA A 95 23.40 -21.42 -0.93
N LEU A 96 24.04 -21.01 -2.05
CA LEU A 96 24.27 -21.87 -3.22
C LEU A 96 25.25 -23.00 -2.90
N VAL A 97 26.31 -22.73 -2.11
CA VAL A 97 27.24 -23.75 -1.62
C VAL A 97 26.53 -24.74 -0.70
N TRP A 98 25.77 -24.26 0.28
CA TRP A 98 24.96 -25.11 1.16
C TRP A 98 23.94 -25.95 0.37
N PHE A 99 23.32 -25.36 -0.67
CA PHE A 99 22.38 -26.07 -1.54
C PHE A 99 23.09 -27.20 -2.30
N ARG A 100 24.28 -26.95 -2.84
CA ARG A 100 25.08 -27.97 -3.53
C ARG A 100 25.51 -29.10 -2.59
N ASP A 101 26.00 -28.74 -1.40
CA ASP A 101 26.71 -29.69 -0.54
C ASP A 101 25.77 -30.45 0.41
N SER A 102 24.62 -29.88 0.76
CA SER A 102 23.67 -30.48 1.72
C SER A 102 22.29 -30.74 1.13
N ALA A 103 21.69 -29.75 0.46
CA ALA A 103 20.29 -29.86 0.03
C ALA A 103 20.13 -30.75 -1.22
N ALA A 104 20.99 -30.61 -2.22
CA ALA A 104 20.97 -31.41 -3.44
C ALA A 104 21.15 -32.91 -3.17
N PRO A 105 22.14 -33.39 -2.38
CA PRO A 105 22.25 -34.80 -2.07
C PRO A 105 21.07 -35.31 -1.22
N TRP A 106 20.55 -34.51 -0.29
CA TRP A 106 19.37 -34.87 0.50
C TRP A 106 18.11 -35.05 -0.37
N LEU A 107 17.87 -34.14 -1.33
CA LEU A 107 16.79 -34.24 -2.31
C LEU A 107 16.96 -35.47 -3.21
N GLN A 108 18.17 -35.73 -3.71
CA GLN A 108 18.45 -36.88 -4.57
C GLN A 108 18.19 -38.21 -3.84
N GLN A 109 18.54 -38.28 -2.55
CA GLN A 109 18.30 -39.47 -1.72
C GLN A 109 16.82 -39.69 -1.40
N HIS A 110 16.04 -38.63 -1.16
CA HIS A 110 14.61 -38.76 -0.78
C HIS A 110 13.66 -38.82 -1.97
N LEU A 111 14.03 -38.29 -3.14
CA LEU A 111 13.13 -38.19 -4.30
C LEU A 111 13.50 -39.14 -5.47
N HIS A 112 14.54 -39.97 -5.33
CA HIS A 112 14.98 -40.92 -6.36
C HIS A 112 15.16 -40.28 -7.77
N LEU A 113 15.54 -39.01 -7.82
CA LEU A 113 15.74 -38.28 -9.06
C LEU A 113 17.02 -38.77 -9.74
N ALA A 114 16.89 -39.28 -10.97
CA ALA A 114 18.04 -39.76 -11.73
C ALA A 114 19.07 -38.61 -11.94
N PRO A 115 20.38 -38.87 -11.80
CA PRO A 115 21.43 -37.85 -11.84
C PRO A 115 21.55 -37.10 -13.18
N LYS A 116 20.84 -37.54 -14.24
CA LYS A 116 20.87 -36.90 -15.56
C LYS A 116 19.78 -35.83 -15.79
N THR A 117 18.73 -35.78 -14.98
CA THR A 117 17.61 -34.84 -15.18
C THR A 117 17.76 -33.53 -14.41
N PHE A 118 18.61 -33.49 -13.39
CA PHE A 118 18.82 -32.31 -12.57
C PHE A 118 20.30 -32.13 -12.31
N ASP A 119 20.92 -31.16 -12.99
CA ASP A 119 22.30 -30.73 -12.74
C ASP A 119 22.26 -29.44 -11.90
N PRO A 120 22.50 -29.54 -10.58
CA PRO A 120 22.53 -28.37 -9.70
C PRO A 120 23.57 -27.34 -10.15
N GLN A 121 24.66 -27.78 -10.80
CA GLN A 121 25.72 -26.88 -11.27
C GLN A 121 25.23 -26.00 -12.41
N HIS A 122 24.43 -26.56 -13.33
CA HIS A 122 23.83 -25.79 -14.42
C HIS A 122 22.87 -24.71 -13.89
N VAL A 123 22.02 -25.05 -12.91
CA VAL A 123 21.08 -24.11 -12.27
C VAL A 123 21.83 -22.99 -11.53
N ILE A 124 22.88 -23.35 -10.76
CA ILE A 124 23.73 -22.38 -10.05
C ILE A 124 24.42 -21.44 -11.04
N SER A 125 24.94 -21.98 -12.16
CA SER A 125 25.63 -21.18 -13.18
C SER A 125 24.70 -20.20 -13.88
N LEU A 126 23.48 -20.62 -14.25
CA LEU A 126 22.45 -19.74 -14.82
C LEU A 126 22.06 -18.62 -13.86
N LEU A 127 21.87 -18.93 -12.57
CA LEU A 127 21.57 -17.93 -11.55
C LEU A 127 22.71 -16.92 -11.39
N GLN A 128 23.96 -17.37 -11.34
CA GLN A 128 25.13 -16.49 -11.25
C GLN A 128 25.30 -15.61 -12.49
N GLN A 129 25.08 -16.18 -13.68
CA GLN A 129 25.25 -15.47 -14.96
C GLN A 129 24.14 -14.43 -15.16
N HIS A 130 22.88 -14.78 -14.86
CA HIS A 130 21.78 -13.81 -14.86
C HIS A 130 21.94 -12.74 -13.78
N TRP A 131 22.48 -13.09 -12.61
CA TRP A 131 22.74 -12.13 -11.54
C TRP A 131 23.84 -11.12 -11.92
N GLN A 132 24.94 -11.59 -12.52
CA GLN A 132 26.01 -10.73 -13.02
C GLN A 132 25.56 -9.87 -14.20
N GLN A 133 24.78 -10.43 -15.14
CA GLN A 133 24.20 -9.68 -16.26
C GLN A 133 23.14 -8.65 -15.82
N ALA A 134 22.39 -8.95 -14.75
CA ALA A 134 21.47 -8.01 -14.12
C ALA A 134 22.18 -6.94 -13.28
N GLY A 135 23.52 -6.84 -13.30
CA GLY A 135 24.28 -5.74 -12.68
C GLY A 135 24.10 -5.58 -11.16
N GLY A 136 23.57 -6.59 -10.47
CA GLY A 136 23.22 -6.52 -9.05
C GLY A 136 22.02 -5.59 -8.74
N ILE A 137 21.89 -5.20 -7.47
CA ILE A 137 20.79 -4.38 -6.90
C ILE A 137 20.47 -3.17 -7.79
N ALA A 138 21.50 -2.55 -8.36
CA ALA A 138 21.39 -1.39 -9.24
C ALA A 138 20.54 -1.69 -10.47
N ALA A 139 20.72 -2.78 -11.21
CA ALA A 139 19.92 -3.01 -12.42
C ALA A 139 18.57 -3.69 -12.14
N THR A 140 18.34 -4.29 -10.96
CA THR A 140 17.00 -4.73 -10.54
C THR A 140 16.11 -3.56 -10.13
N LEU A 141 16.67 -2.54 -9.47
CA LEU A 141 15.95 -1.33 -9.08
C LEU A 141 15.92 -0.28 -10.21
N LEU A 142 17.04 -0.09 -10.92
CA LEU A 142 17.17 0.91 -11.99
C LEU A 142 16.78 0.38 -13.38
N GLY A 143 16.77 -0.94 -13.60
CA GLY A 143 16.46 -1.54 -14.91
C GLY A 143 15.01 -1.32 -15.36
N PRO A 144 14.00 -1.52 -14.50
CA PRO A 144 12.62 -1.12 -14.80
C PRO A 144 12.49 0.40 -14.97
N VAL A 145 13.19 1.16 -14.11
CA VAL A 145 13.23 2.63 -14.08
C VAL A 145 13.80 3.25 -15.37
N THR A 146 14.84 2.66 -15.98
CA THR A 146 15.42 3.15 -17.24
C THR A 146 14.67 2.66 -18.48
N ARG A 147 14.00 1.50 -18.42
CA ARG A 147 13.22 0.99 -19.58
C ARG A 147 11.87 1.68 -19.76
N SER A 148 11.35 2.34 -18.72
CA SER A 148 10.06 3.03 -18.78
C SER A 148 10.16 4.33 -18.02
N GLY A 149 10.63 5.40 -18.67
CA GLY A 149 10.62 6.76 -18.10
C GLY A 149 9.23 7.20 -17.60
N LEU A 150 8.16 6.56 -18.08
CA LEU A 150 6.79 6.68 -17.56
C LEU A 150 6.65 6.26 -16.09
N VAL A 151 7.36 5.22 -15.63
CA VAL A 151 7.32 4.76 -14.23
C VAL A 151 7.96 5.79 -13.30
N LEU A 152 9.05 6.42 -13.73
CA LEU A 152 9.64 7.53 -12.99
C LEU A 152 8.69 8.71 -12.87
N LEU A 153 7.99 9.03 -13.95
CA LEU A 153 6.99 10.10 -13.96
C LEU A 153 5.82 9.77 -13.01
N GLU A 154 5.36 8.52 -13.01
CA GLU A 154 4.31 8.03 -12.11
C GLU A 154 4.74 8.16 -10.64
N TRP A 155 5.92 7.66 -10.29
CA TRP A 155 6.45 7.78 -8.93
C TRP A 155 6.69 9.24 -8.50
N ALA A 156 7.20 10.08 -9.41
CA ALA A 156 7.37 11.50 -9.13
C ALA A 156 6.02 12.20 -8.95
N THR A 157 5.02 11.80 -9.73
CA THR A 157 3.65 12.30 -9.60
C THR A 157 3.08 11.88 -8.25
N ASP A 158 3.17 10.62 -7.86
CA ASP A 158 2.68 10.13 -6.57
C ASP A 158 3.40 10.81 -5.39
N LEU A 159 4.72 10.97 -5.48
CA LEU A 159 5.53 11.61 -4.46
C LEU A 159 5.11 13.07 -4.21
N VAL A 160 4.65 13.78 -5.24
CA VAL A 160 4.16 15.17 -5.13
C VAL A 160 2.66 15.20 -4.81
N LEU A 161 1.88 14.34 -5.44
CA LEU A 161 0.42 14.33 -5.37
C LEU A 161 -0.05 13.88 -3.99
N VAL A 162 0.52 12.82 -3.42
CA VAL A 162 0.10 12.29 -2.11
C VAL A 162 0.21 13.36 -1.01
N PRO A 163 1.33 14.07 -0.80
CA PRO A 163 1.41 15.13 0.19
C PRO A 163 0.45 16.30 -0.08
N VAL A 164 0.30 16.72 -1.34
CA VAL A 164 -0.60 17.83 -1.70
C VAL A 164 -2.05 17.48 -1.40
N VAL A 165 -2.48 16.29 -1.82
CA VAL A 165 -3.84 15.78 -1.56
C VAL A 165 -4.07 15.55 -0.08
N PHE A 166 -3.08 15.00 0.64
CA PHE A 166 -3.14 14.80 2.09
C PHE A 166 -3.33 16.13 2.82
N PHE A 167 -2.58 17.18 2.46
CA PHE A 167 -2.75 18.51 3.04
C PHE A 167 -4.16 19.08 2.79
N TYR A 168 -4.65 18.97 1.56
CA TYR A 168 -5.99 19.45 1.20
C TYR A 168 -7.10 18.68 1.93
N LEU A 169 -7.01 17.35 1.95
CA LEU A 169 -7.97 16.50 2.63
C LEU A 169 -8.00 16.78 4.13
N LEU A 170 -6.84 16.91 4.78
CA LEU A 170 -6.76 17.23 6.21
C LEU A 170 -7.33 18.63 6.50
N ARG A 171 -7.12 19.59 5.60
CA ARG A 171 -7.63 20.96 5.76
C ARG A 171 -9.14 21.04 5.63
N ASP A 172 -9.69 20.39 4.61
CA ASP A 172 -11.10 20.52 4.24
C ASP A 172 -11.95 19.32 4.66
N TRP A 173 -11.39 18.45 5.52
CA TRP A 173 -11.99 17.19 5.97
C TRP A 173 -13.44 17.37 6.45
N ASP A 174 -13.67 18.24 7.43
CA ASP A 174 -15.02 18.49 7.96
C ASP A 174 -16.03 18.89 6.87
N THR A 175 -15.58 19.71 5.91
CA THR A 175 -16.42 20.19 4.81
C THR A 175 -16.76 19.04 3.87
N LEU A 176 -15.77 18.20 3.54
CA LEU A 176 -15.95 17.01 2.70
C LEU A 176 -16.92 16.02 3.35
N VAL A 177 -16.76 15.73 4.64
CA VAL A 177 -17.64 14.84 5.40
C VAL A 177 -19.06 15.40 5.48
N ALA A 178 -19.21 16.71 5.72
CA ALA A 178 -20.53 17.36 5.74
C ALA A 178 -21.23 17.26 4.38
N ARG A 179 -20.51 17.49 3.27
CA ARG A 179 -21.06 17.34 1.91
C ARG A 179 -21.42 15.90 1.58
N MET A 180 -20.64 14.92 2.04
CA MET A 180 -20.96 13.50 1.88
C MET A 180 -22.27 13.15 2.60
N HIS A 181 -22.51 13.72 3.79
CA HIS A 181 -23.78 13.55 4.51
C HIS A 181 -24.97 14.18 3.77
N GLU A 182 -24.79 15.34 3.11
CA GLU A 182 -25.85 15.99 2.32
C GLU A 182 -26.29 15.17 1.10
N LEU A 183 -25.38 14.38 0.51
CA LEU A 183 -25.66 13.52 -0.66
C LEU A 183 -26.35 12.21 -0.28
N LEU A 184 -26.36 11.86 1.00
CA LEU A 184 -26.99 10.65 1.50
C LEU A 184 -28.51 10.87 1.67
N PRO A 185 -29.36 9.99 1.12
CA PRO A 185 -30.79 10.05 1.37
C PRO A 185 -31.05 9.98 2.88
N ARG A 186 -31.72 11.00 3.45
CA ARG A 186 -32.04 11.11 4.89
C ARG A 186 -32.70 9.85 5.47
N THR A 187 -33.35 9.05 4.63
CA THR A 187 -33.98 7.78 4.99
C THR A 187 -32.98 6.68 5.42
N LEU A 188 -31.73 6.73 4.94
CA LEU A 188 -30.68 5.73 5.22
C LEU A 188 -29.74 6.16 6.36
N GLU A 189 -29.71 7.45 6.69
CA GLU A 189 -28.90 8.05 7.75
C GLU A 189 -29.01 7.32 9.12
N PRO A 190 -30.21 6.98 9.65
CA PRO A 190 -30.31 6.27 10.92
C PRO A 190 -29.79 4.82 10.84
N THR A 191 -29.85 4.19 9.67
CA THR A 191 -29.36 2.82 9.49
C THR A 191 -27.83 2.80 9.43
N LEU A 192 -27.22 3.75 8.71
CA LEU A 192 -25.77 3.87 8.59
C LEU A 192 -25.11 4.31 9.89
N THR A 193 -25.68 5.29 10.60
CA THR A 193 -25.17 5.70 11.93
C THR A 193 -25.28 4.58 12.95
N ARG A 194 -26.34 3.77 12.92
CA ARG A 194 -26.46 2.59 13.77
C ARG A 194 -25.37 1.55 13.44
N LEU A 195 -25.16 1.25 12.17
CA LEU A 195 -24.16 0.26 11.73
C LEU A 195 -22.71 0.72 12.01
N ALA A 196 -22.45 2.01 11.85
CA ALA A 196 -21.16 2.63 12.19
C ALA A 196 -20.89 2.54 13.70
N ARG A 197 -21.88 2.88 14.54
CA ARG A 197 -21.77 2.75 16.01
C ARG A 197 -21.61 1.31 16.47
N GLU A 198 -22.31 0.36 15.86
CA GLU A 198 -22.14 -1.07 16.15
C GLU A 198 -20.70 -1.52 15.82
N SER A 199 -20.14 -1.07 14.69
CA SER A 199 -18.75 -1.36 14.30
C SER A 199 -17.74 -0.70 15.23
N GLU A 200 -17.92 0.58 15.58
CA GLU A 200 -17.09 1.30 16.55
C GLU A 200 -17.16 0.68 17.95
N ALA A 201 -18.31 0.18 18.39
CA ALA A 201 -18.45 -0.48 19.69
C ALA A 201 -17.65 -1.80 19.74
N VAL A 202 -17.64 -2.57 18.65
CA VAL A 202 -16.84 -3.80 18.53
C VAL A 202 -15.34 -3.49 18.47
N LEU A 203 -14.93 -2.51 17.66
CA LEU A 203 -13.54 -2.05 17.60
C LEU A 203 -13.05 -1.48 18.94
N GLY A 204 -13.89 -0.67 19.60
CA GLY A 204 -13.60 -0.11 20.91
C GLY A 204 -13.49 -1.17 21.99
N ALA A 205 -14.32 -2.21 21.95
CA ALA A 205 -14.19 -3.37 22.84
C ALA A 205 -12.90 -4.15 22.60
N PHE A 206 -12.47 -4.30 21.34
CA PHE A 206 -11.22 -4.99 20.99
C PHE A 206 -9.98 -4.22 21.48
N PHE A 207 -9.91 -2.91 21.25
CA PHE A 207 -8.81 -2.08 21.76
C PHE A 207 -8.80 -2.01 23.30
N LYS A 208 -9.98 -1.99 23.93
CA LYS A 208 -10.08 -2.00 25.40
C LYS A 208 -9.66 -3.33 26.01
N ALA A 209 -9.93 -4.45 25.34
CA ALA A 209 -9.48 -5.78 25.76
C ALA A 209 -7.97 -6.01 25.56
N SER A 210 -7.34 -5.32 24.61
CA SER A 210 -5.90 -5.44 24.36
C SER A 210 -5.03 -4.52 25.23
N CYS A 211 -5.63 -3.56 25.93
CA CYS A 211 -4.93 -2.59 26.80
C CYS A 211 -4.99 -2.96 28.29
N TRP A 212 -5.47 -4.16 28.65
CA TRP A 212 -5.48 -4.71 30.01
C TRP A 212 -4.89 -6.12 30.03
#